data_AF-A0A1B6GWW6-F1
#
_entry.id   AF-A0A1B6GWW6-F1
#
_cell.length_a   1.000
_cell.length_b   1.000
_cell.length_c   1.000
_cell.angle_alpha   90.00
_cell.angle_beta   90.00
_cell.angle_gamma   90.00
#
_symmetry.space_group_name_H-M   'P 1'
#
loop_
_entity.id
_entity.type
_entity.pdbx_description
1 polymer ?
#
loop_
_entity_poly.entity_id
_entity_poly.type
_entity_poly.pdbx_seq_one_letter_code
_entity_poly.pdbx_strand_id
1 'polypeptide(L)'
;RSIFLLIMEARHFMQSSWNCIQYWICGLMTLSAIQLLAAMFPLPPIFSTGQVIWLSMVIVPLLSLSFVAAKTDPQVMQRATSKHQTKLNVEVAVFVLWCYGSKFLLTTVLVPFAFALTLSHHCPRSESGGWPLLASPHPTEQWGGWGRYPLALVWSQHAAALLLVVQLVTISASFVHREYLSWLRAPFKNFVWLITAGLVLVLQAAYAAVALWWADAVWSEQPWQDLLL
;
A
#
# COMPACT_ATOMS: atom_id res chain seq x y z
N ARG A 1 -6.37 -12.69 41.48
CA ARG A 1 -7.15 -11.90 40.50
C ARG A 1 -6.26 -11.09 39.55
N SER A 2 -5.23 -10.38 40.05
CA SER A 2 -4.30 -9.60 39.20
C SER A 2 -3.48 -10.44 38.20
N ILE A 3 -2.96 -11.61 38.60
CA ILE A 3 -2.16 -12.49 37.71
C ILE A 3 -2.96 -12.95 36.47
N PHE A 4 -4.25 -13.26 36.62
CA PHE A 4 -5.08 -13.67 35.49
C PHE A 4 -5.30 -12.54 34.48
N LEU A 5 -5.46 -11.30 34.95
CA LEU A 5 -5.54 -10.11 34.10
C LEU A 5 -4.23 -9.88 33.34
N LEU A 6 -3.10 -10.00 34.04
CA LEU A 6 -1.77 -9.80 33.47
C LEU A 6 -1.45 -10.84 32.37
N ILE A 7 -1.83 -12.11 32.59
CA ILE A 7 -1.69 -13.17 31.58
C ILE A 7 -2.62 -12.91 30.38
N MET A 8 -3.85 -12.46 30.61
CA MET A 8 -4.80 -12.14 29.54
C MET A 8 -4.29 -11.01 28.65
N GLU A 9 -3.82 -9.93 29.27
CA GLU A 9 -3.29 -8.75 28.58
C GLU A 9 -2.01 -9.08 27.80
N ALA A 10 -1.10 -9.86 28.39
CA ALA A 10 0.12 -10.31 27.72
C ALA A 10 -0.16 -11.17 26.48
N ARG A 11 -1.13 -12.10 26.54
CA ARG A 11 -1.53 -12.91 25.37
C ARG A 11 -2.13 -12.05 24.27
N HIS A 12 -2.99 -11.10 24.63
CA HIS A 12 -3.57 -10.16 23.67
C HIS A 12 -2.48 -9.31 23.01
N PHE A 13 -1.54 -8.77 23.80
CA PHE A 13 -0.41 -8.00 23.30
C PHE A 13 0.47 -8.80 22.34
N MET A 14 0.82 -10.05 22.69
CA MET A 14 1.61 -10.92 21.82
C MET A 14 0.89 -11.21 20.50
N GLN A 15 -0.41 -11.52 20.54
CA GLN A 15 -1.19 -11.78 19.34
C GLN A 15 -1.27 -10.55 18.43
N SER A 16 -1.49 -9.36 19.01
CA SER A 16 -1.54 -8.11 18.27
C SER A 16 -0.17 -7.74 17.68
N SER A 17 0.91 -7.97 18.43
CA SER A 17 2.29 -7.73 17.97
C SER A 17 2.65 -8.60 16.75
N TRP A 18 2.25 -9.87 16.74
CA TRP A 18 2.47 -10.74 15.58
C TRP A 18 1.68 -10.29 14.35
N ASN A 19 0.44 -9.82 14.53
CA ASN A 19 -0.35 -9.26 13.43
C ASN A 19 0.30 -7.98 12.87
N CYS A 20 0.83 -7.13 13.76
CA CYS A 20 1.57 -5.91 13.41
C CYS A 20 2.80 -6.26 12.56
N ILE A 21 3.65 -7.18 13.03
CA ILE A 21 4.86 -7.59 12.31
C ILE A 21 4.51 -8.20 10.96
N GLN A 22 3.49 -9.07 10.90
CA GLN A 22 3.05 -9.68 9.65
C GLN A 22 2.58 -8.63 8.64
N TYR A 23 1.76 -7.67 9.05
CA TYR A 23 1.31 -6.60 8.18
C TYR A 23 2.48 -5.73 7.69
N TRP A 24 3.41 -5.39 8.59
CA TRP A 24 4.57 -4.59 8.24
C TRP A 24 5.44 -5.27 7.18
N ILE A 25 5.80 -6.54 7.39
CA ILE A 25 6.60 -7.32 6.43
C ILE A 25 5.86 -7.47 5.10
N CYS A 26 4.57 -7.85 5.12
CA CYS A 26 3.79 -7.98 3.89
C CYS A 26 3.66 -6.65 3.14
N GLY A 27 3.47 -5.53 3.84
CA GLY A 27 3.42 -4.19 3.25
C GLY A 27 4.72 -3.83 2.53
N LEU A 28 5.87 -4.07 3.17
CA LEU A 28 7.19 -3.85 2.56
C LEU A 28 7.44 -4.78 1.37
N MET A 29 7.05 -6.05 1.46
CA MET A 29 7.18 -6.99 0.35
C MET A 29 6.30 -6.56 -0.85
N THR A 30 5.08 -6.10 -0.61
CA THR A 30 4.19 -5.56 -1.66
C THR A 30 4.78 -4.33 -2.33
N LEU A 31 5.35 -3.38 -1.56
CA LEU A 31 6.04 -2.21 -2.12
C LEU A 31 7.18 -2.62 -3.06
N SER A 32 8.02 -3.55 -2.62
CA SER A 32 9.14 -4.06 -3.42
C SER A 32 8.66 -4.82 -4.66
N ALA A 33 7.60 -5.63 -4.53
CA ALA A 33 7.04 -6.40 -5.64
C ALA A 33 6.44 -5.49 -6.72
N ILE A 34 5.77 -4.40 -6.34
CA ILE A 34 5.24 -3.40 -7.29
C ILE A 34 6.36 -2.80 -8.13
N GLN A 35 7.48 -2.42 -7.50
CA GLN A 35 8.64 -1.86 -8.19
C GLN A 35 9.34 -2.89 -9.08
N LEU A 36 9.42 -4.14 -8.64
CA LEU A 36 9.95 -5.23 -9.47
C LEU A 36 9.06 -5.47 -10.70
N LEU A 37 7.75 -5.44 -10.54
CA LEU A 37 6.81 -5.55 -11.67
C LEU A 37 6.96 -4.38 -12.64
N ALA A 38 7.14 -3.16 -12.15
CA ALA A 38 7.43 -2.01 -13.01
C ALA A 38 8.65 -2.26 -13.91
N ALA A 39 9.72 -2.81 -13.34
CA ALA A 39 10.94 -3.16 -14.05
C ALA A 39 10.77 -4.31 -15.05
N MET A 40 9.84 -5.24 -14.81
CA MET A 40 9.54 -6.34 -15.73
C MET A 40 8.70 -5.92 -16.94
N PHE A 41 7.87 -4.87 -16.82
CA PHE A 41 6.93 -4.43 -17.86
C PHE A 41 7.40 -3.20 -18.66
N PRO A 42 8.72 -2.95 -18.75
CA PRO A 42 9.31 -1.65 -19.11
C PRO A 42 8.53 -0.37 -18.75
N LEU A 43 7.89 -0.31 -17.58
CA LEU A 43 7.21 0.91 -17.14
C LEU A 43 8.20 1.93 -16.57
N PRO A 44 7.89 3.23 -16.64
CA PRO A 44 8.58 4.21 -15.80
C PRO A 44 8.41 3.83 -14.32
N PRO A 45 9.32 4.27 -13.44
CA PRO A 45 9.24 3.95 -12.02
C PRO A 45 7.89 4.39 -11.43
N ILE A 46 7.11 3.43 -10.89
CA ILE A 46 5.75 3.66 -10.37
C ILE A 46 5.77 4.58 -9.16
N PHE A 47 6.78 4.43 -8.31
CA PHE A 47 7.02 5.35 -7.20
C PHE A 47 8.43 5.90 -7.24
N SER A 48 8.53 7.19 -6.96
CA SER A 48 9.82 7.86 -6.75
C SER A 48 10.48 7.39 -5.44
N THR A 49 11.81 7.49 -5.35
CA THR A 49 12.58 7.11 -4.15
C THR A 49 12.05 7.78 -2.88
N GLY A 50 11.67 9.06 -2.95
CA GLY A 50 11.08 9.78 -1.83
C GLY A 50 9.74 9.19 -1.39
N GLN A 51 8.90 8.80 -2.34
CA GLN A 51 7.60 8.17 -2.06
C GLN A 51 7.79 6.79 -1.41
N VAL A 52 8.77 6.00 -1.85
CA VAL A 52 9.07 4.68 -1.25
C VAL A 52 9.51 4.83 0.20
N ILE A 53 10.39 5.79 0.50
CA ILE A 53 10.84 6.07 1.88
C ILE A 53 9.66 6.52 2.74
N TRP A 54 8.85 7.46 2.24
CA TRP A 54 7.65 7.94 2.93
C TRP A 54 6.66 6.80 3.26
N LEU A 55 6.36 5.95 2.28
CA LEU A 55 5.43 4.83 2.45
C LEU A 55 5.99 3.78 3.43
N SER A 56 7.26 3.41 3.28
CA SER A 56 7.87 2.33 4.07
C SER A 56 8.16 2.73 5.52
N MET A 57 8.54 3.99 5.78
CA MET A 57 8.97 4.46 7.11
C MET A 57 7.87 5.16 7.89
N VAL A 58 6.91 5.81 7.21
CA VAL A 58 5.84 6.56 7.89
C VAL A 58 4.53 5.80 7.79
N ILE A 59 4.05 5.53 6.58
CA ILE A 59 2.67 5.04 6.37
C ILE A 59 2.49 3.61 6.87
N VAL A 60 3.31 2.66 6.42
CA VAL A 60 3.17 1.24 6.80
C VAL A 60 3.39 1.03 8.31
N PRO A 61 4.40 1.62 8.97
CA PRO A 61 4.60 1.46 10.42
C PRO A 61 3.51 2.12 11.26
N LEU A 62 2.97 3.27 10.83
CA LEU A 62 1.88 3.93 11.55
C LEU A 62 0.59 3.10 11.51
N LEU A 63 0.29 2.49 10.35
CA LEU A 63 -0.83 1.55 10.21
C LEU A 63 -0.60 0.27 11.02
N SER A 64 0.62 -0.27 11.05
CA SER A 64 0.91 -1.49 11.83
C SER A 64 0.81 -1.26 13.34
N LEU A 65 1.30 -0.10 13.82
CA LEU A 65 1.24 0.27 15.24
C LEU A 65 -0.21 0.45 15.73
N SER A 66 -1.12 0.86 14.84
CA SER A 66 -2.55 1.02 15.17
C SER A 66 -3.20 -0.26 15.69
N PHE A 67 -2.69 -1.43 15.32
CA PHE A 67 -3.20 -2.72 15.77
C PHE A 67 -2.84 -3.00 17.23
N VAL A 68 -1.67 -2.57 17.69
CA VAL A 68 -1.22 -2.75 19.08
C VAL A 68 -2.07 -1.92 20.03
N ALA A 69 -2.49 -0.74 19.59
CA ALA A 69 -3.35 0.17 20.35
C ALA A 69 -4.85 -0.15 20.24
N ALA A 70 -5.24 -1.16 19.45
CA ALA A 70 -6.62 -1.62 19.37
C ALA A 70 -7.09 -2.22 20.71
N LYS A 71 -8.28 -1.83 21.17
CA LYS A 71 -8.83 -2.27 22.47
C LYS A 71 -8.93 -3.80 22.57
N THR A 72 -8.53 -4.31 23.73
CA THR A 72 -8.56 -5.73 24.11
C THR A 72 -9.96 -6.32 24.03
N ASP A 73 -10.16 -7.33 23.18
CA ASP A 73 -11.39 -8.12 23.18
C ASP A 73 -11.36 -9.13 24.36
N PRO A 74 -12.32 -9.07 25.30
CA PRO A 74 -12.38 -10.00 26.44
C PRO A 74 -12.65 -11.47 26.06
N GLN A 75 -13.01 -11.77 24.80
CA GLN A 75 -13.16 -13.15 24.33
C GLN A 75 -11.83 -13.89 24.13
N VAL A 76 -10.67 -13.20 24.21
CA VAL A 76 -9.34 -13.83 24.16
C VAL A 76 -9.15 -14.87 25.27
N MET A 77 -9.81 -14.69 26.42
CA MET A 77 -9.68 -15.60 27.56
C MET A 77 -10.46 -16.92 27.41
N GLN A 78 -11.39 -17.02 26.44
CA GLN A 78 -12.13 -18.26 26.16
C GLN A 78 -11.42 -19.17 25.15
N ARG A 79 -10.32 -18.70 24.56
CA ARG A 79 -9.49 -19.57 23.74
C ARG A 79 -8.66 -20.49 24.60
N ALA A 80 -8.79 -21.78 24.35
CA ALA A 80 -7.84 -22.77 24.84
C ALA A 80 -6.43 -22.29 24.45
N THR A 81 -5.55 -22.20 25.45
CA THR A 81 -4.13 -21.96 25.21
C THR A 81 -3.66 -23.00 24.22
N SER A 82 -3.16 -22.58 23.06
CA SER A 82 -2.55 -23.52 22.11
C SER A 82 -1.44 -24.24 22.87
N LYS A 83 -1.70 -25.51 23.23
CA LYS A 83 -0.69 -26.46 23.67
C LYS A 83 0.36 -26.44 22.57
N HIS A 84 1.64 -26.31 22.89
CA HIS A 84 2.77 -26.24 21.95
C HIS A 84 2.56 -27.21 20.76
N GLN A 85 1.86 -26.78 19.70
CA GLN A 85 1.58 -27.58 18.52
C GLN A 85 2.79 -27.35 17.64
N THR A 86 3.83 -28.14 17.90
CA THR A 86 5.10 -28.14 17.19
C THR A 86 4.95 -28.50 15.70
N LYS A 87 3.74 -28.88 15.26
CA LYS A 87 3.42 -29.20 13.88
C LYS A 87 2.45 -28.15 13.32
N LEU A 88 3.02 -27.03 12.90
CA LEU A 88 2.35 -26.11 12.00
C LEU A 88 2.15 -26.87 10.68
N ASN A 89 0.91 -27.25 10.36
CA ASN A 89 0.65 -27.96 9.11
C ASN A 89 0.89 -26.97 7.96
N VAL A 90 2.05 -27.06 7.31
CA VAL A 90 2.55 -26.09 6.33
C VAL A 90 1.54 -25.88 5.22
N GLU A 91 0.79 -26.92 4.85
CA GLU A 91 -0.25 -26.87 3.83
C GLU A 91 -1.44 -25.99 4.23
N VAL A 92 -1.89 -26.08 5.49
CA VAL A 92 -2.95 -25.23 6.04
C VAL A 92 -2.44 -23.80 6.24
N ALA A 93 -1.17 -23.65 6.64
CA ALA A 93 -0.53 -22.35 6.78
C ALA A 93 -0.36 -21.65 5.44
N VAL A 94 0.04 -22.38 4.39
CA VAL A 94 0.15 -21.89 3.01
C VAL A 94 -1.21 -21.57 2.45
N PHE A 95 -2.24 -22.39 2.69
CA PHE A 95 -3.60 -22.09 2.24
C PHE A 95 -4.18 -20.83 2.89
N VAL A 96 -3.99 -20.66 4.20
CA VAL A 96 -4.38 -19.45 4.93
C VAL A 96 -3.53 -18.26 4.45
N LEU A 97 -2.21 -18.41 4.34
CA LEU A 97 -1.32 -17.36 3.83
C LEU A 97 -1.67 -16.98 2.39
N TRP A 98 -2.11 -17.91 1.56
CA TRP A 98 -2.57 -17.68 0.18
C TRP A 98 -3.92 -16.95 0.16
N CYS A 99 -4.87 -17.38 0.98
CA CYS A 99 -6.19 -16.74 1.09
C CYS A 99 -6.09 -15.31 1.65
N TYR A 100 -5.24 -15.08 2.66
CA TYR A 100 -5.00 -13.75 3.24
C TYR A 100 -4.01 -12.91 2.40
N GLY A 101 -3.04 -13.55 1.77
CA GLY A 101 -2.07 -12.96 0.85
C GLY A 101 -2.70 -12.56 -0.48
N SER A 102 -3.81 -13.16 -0.88
CA SER A 102 -4.57 -12.80 -2.09
C SER A 102 -4.93 -11.31 -2.14
N LYS A 103 -5.21 -10.69 -0.98
CA LYS A 103 -5.50 -9.25 -0.88
C LYS A 103 -4.27 -8.39 -1.19
N PHE A 104 -3.09 -8.81 -0.72
CA PHE A 104 -1.82 -8.16 -1.03
C PHE A 104 -1.41 -8.42 -2.48
N LEU A 105 -1.61 -9.63 -3.00
CA LEU A 105 -1.36 -9.96 -4.41
C LEU A 105 -2.24 -9.14 -5.35
N LEU A 106 -3.53 -8.97 -5.02
CA LEU A 106 -4.44 -8.12 -5.77
C LEU A 106 -3.91 -6.68 -5.81
N THR A 107 -3.42 -6.16 -4.68
CA THR A 107 -2.82 -4.82 -4.61
C THR A 107 -1.55 -4.72 -5.46
N THR A 108 -0.69 -5.74 -5.39
CA THR A 108 0.55 -5.82 -6.18
C THR A 108 0.31 -5.76 -7.69
N VAL A 109 -0.81 -6.28 -8.19
CA VAL A 109 -1.17 -6.24 -9.62
C VAL A 109 -1.99 -5.00 -9.97
N LEU A 110 -2.96 -4.64 -9.12
CA LEU A 110 -3.90 -3.55 -9.37
C LEU A 110 -3.21 -2.18 -9.44
N VAL A 111 -2.21 -1.93 -8.59
CA VAL A 111 -1.53 -0.63 -8.53
C VAL A 111 -0.71 -0.35 -9.79
N PRO A 112 0.19 -1.26 -10.26
CA PRO A 112 0.84 -1.11 -11.56
C PRO A 112 -0.14 -0.96 -12.72
N PHE A 113 -1.21 -1.75 -12.71
CA PHE A 113 -2.21 -1.70 -13.77
C PHE A 113 -2.94 -0.35 -13.81
N ALA A 114 -3.36 0.17 -12.66
CA ALA A 114 -3.98 1.49 -12.56
C ALA A 114 -3.00 2.60 -12.96
N PHE A 115 -1.74 2.52 -12.55
CA PHE A 115 -0.70 3.47 -12.97
C PHE A 115 -0.53 3.46 -14.50
N ALA A 116 -0.42 2.28 -15.11
CA ALA A 116 -0.32 2.12 -16.55
C ALA A 116 -1.54 2.71 -17.29
N LEU A 117 -2.75 2.51 -16.76
CA LEU A 117 -3.97 3.12 -17.31
C LEU A 117 -3.94 4.65 -17.21
N THR A 118 -3.54 5.20 -16.06
CA THR A 118 -3.43 6.66 -15.89
C THR A 118 -2.42 7.27 -16.84
N LEU A 119 -1.26 6.62 -17.05
CA LEU A 119 -0.30 7.05 -18.07
C LEU A 119 -0.91 6.98 -19.48
N SER A 120 -1.56 5.87 -19.82
CA SER A 120 -2.16 5.70 -21.15
C SER A 120 -3.19 6.79 -21.50
N HIS A 121 -3.91 7.30 -20.50
CA HIS A 121 -4.85 8.41 -20.68
C HIS A 121 -4.16 9.75 -21.00
N HIS A 122 -2.95 9.96 -20.49
CA HIS A 122 -2.15 11.15 -20.76
C HIS A 122 -1.26 11.02 -22.01
N CYS A 123 -1.24 9.85 -22.65
CA CYS A 123 -0.43 9.61 -23.83
C CYS A 123 -1.13 10.19 -25.07
N PRO A 124 -0.48 11.09 -25.85
CA PRO A 124 -0.95 11.40 -27.18
C PRO A 124 -0.93 10.11 -28.02
N ARG A 125 -2.03 9.81 -28.74
CA ARG A 125 -2.23 8.57 -29.51
C ARG A 125 -0.94 8.16 -30.23
N SER A 126 -0.37 7.01 -29.86
CA SER A 126 0.78 6.42 -30.55
C SER A 126 0.39 6.09 -31.99
N GLU A 127 1.13 6.66 -32.95
CA GLU A 127 1.00 6.38 -34.39
C GLU A 127 1.30 4.91 -34.73
N SER A 128 2.05 4.20 -33.87
CA SER A 128 2.29 2.76 -34.00
C SER A 128 1.34 1.98 -33.09
N GLY A 129 0.55 1.06 -33.67
CA GLY A 129 -0.56 0.32 -33.06
C GLY A 129 -0.18 -0.69 -31.96
N GLY A 130 0.65 -0.29 -30.99
CA GLY A 130 0.95 -1.05 -29.78
C GLY A 130 -0.14 -0.91 -28.71
N TRP A 131 -0.15 -1.83 -27.75
CA TRP A 131 -1.04 -1.75 -26.59
C TRP A 131 -0.72 -0.49 -25.75
N PRO A 132 -1.71 0.35 -25.40
CA PRO A 132 -1.47 1.63 -24.70
C PRO A 132 -0.72 1.51 -23.37
N LEU A 133 -0.75 0.31 -22.76
CA LEU A 133 -0.14 -0.01 -21.47
C LEU A 133 1.37 -0.30 -21.57
N LEU A 134 1.88 -0.63 -22.75
CA LEU A 134 3.27 -1.04 -22.99
C LEU A 134 3.93 -0.26 -24.14
N ALA A 135 3.14 0.54 -24.87
CA ALA A 135 3.63 1.37 -25.95
C ALA A 135 4.41 2.56 -25.38
N SER A 136 5.72 2.37 -25.28
CA SER A 136 6.68 3.46 -25.12
C SER A 136 6.60 4.37 -26.36
N PRO A 137 6.24 5.66 -26.23
CA PRO A 137 6.20 6.56 -27.38
C PRO A 137 7.57 6.68 -28.08
N HIS A 138 8.69 6.56 -27.34
CA HIS A 138 10.04 6.57 -27.91
C HIS A 138 10.98 5.62 -27.15
N PRO A 139 11.30 4.42 -27.66
CA PRO A 139 12.12 3.41 -26.95
C PRO A 139 13.59 3.83 -26.75
N THR A 140 14.06 4.85 -27.46
CA THR A 140 15.43 5.37 -27.36
C THR A 140 15.60 6.44 -26.29
N GLU A 141 14.52 6.92 -25.69
CA GLU A 141 14.53 8.02 -24.72
C GLU A 141 14.35 7.53 -23.28
N GLN A 142 14.79 8.35 -22.31
CA GLN A 142 14.65 8.04 -20.89
C GLN A 142 13.19 7.75 -20.54
N TRP A 143 12.97 6.65 -19.81
CA TRP A 143 11.66 6.17 -19.40
C TRP A 143 10.68 5.98 -20.57
N GLY A 144 11.19 5.65 -21.76
CA GLY A 144 10.36 5.44 -22.93
C GLY A 144 9.74 6.71 -23.52
N GLY A 145 10.36 7.88 -23.29
CA GLY A 145 9.85 9.18 -23.75
C GLY A 145 8.92 9.87 -22.74
N TRP A 146 8.57 9.21 -21.62
CA TRP A 146 7.79 9.82 -20.54
C TRP A 146 8.56 10.93 -19.80
N GLY A 147 9.89 11.00 -19.95
CA GLY A 147 10.69 12.13 -19.46
C GLY A 147 10.31 13.48 -20.07
N ARG A 148 9.70 13.50 -21.26
CA ARG A 148 9.23 14.71 -21.94
C ARG A 148 7.89 15.23 -21.40
N TYR A 149 7.16 14.39 -20.66
CA TYR A 149 5.89 14.72 -20.01
C TYR A 149 6.00 14.55 -18.49
N PRO A 150 6.86 15.33 -17.82
CA PRO A 150 7.16 15.14 -16.40
C PRO A 150 5.92 15.33 -15.51
N LEU A 151 5.02 16.26 -15.90
CA LEU A 151 3.78 16.50 -15.15
C LEU A 151 2.89 15.26 -15.14
N ALA A 152 2.58 14.67 -16.31
CA ALA A 152 1.76 13.47 -16.41
C ALA A 152 2.33 12.29 -15.60
N LEU A 153 3.66 12.16 -15.58
CA LEU A 153 4.33 11.14 -14.79
C LEU A 153 4.17 11.40 -13.28
N VAL A 154 4.38 12.64 -12.81
CA VAL A 154 4.22 12.98 -11.38
C VAL A 154 2.77 12.77 -10.94
N TRP A 155 1.79 13.20 -11.74
CA TRP A 155 0.37 12.98 -11.47
C TRP A 155 0.01 11.49 -11.33
N SER A 156 0.46 10.67 -12.28
CA SER A 156 0.22 9.22 -12.25
C SER A 156 0.90 8.53 -11.06
N GLN A 157 2.13 8.93 -10.71
CA GLN A 157 2.84 8.39 -9.54
C GLN A 157 2.11 8.70 -8.23
N HIS A 158 1.65 9.95 -8.05
CA HIS A 158 0.90 10.34 -6.85
C HIS A 158 -0.50 9.71 -6.79
N ALA A 159 -1.16 9.54 -7.94
CA ALA A 159 -2.43 8.80 -8.02
C ALA A 159 -2.25 7.31 -7.64
N ALA A 160 -1.20 6.66 -8.14
CA ALA A 160 -0.86 5.29 -7.77
C ALA A 160 -0.52 5.17 -6.28
N ALA A 161 0.19 6.15 -5.71
CA ALA A 161 0.53 6.17 -4.29
C ALA A 161 -0.70 6.33 -3.41
N LEU A 162 -1.66 7.20 -3.78
CA LEU A 162 -2.94 7.33 -3.11
C LEU A 162 -3.74 6.02 -3.16
N LEU A 163 -3.85 5.40 -4.33
CA LEU A 163 -4.52 4.12 -4.50
C LEU A 163 -3.90 3.03 -3.61
N LEU A 164 -2.58 2.95 -3.58
CA LEU A 164 -1.85 2.01 -2.73
C LEU A 164 -2.16 2.24 -1.25
N VAL A 165 -2.13 3.49 -0.76
CA VAL A 165 -2.46 3.79 0.64
C VAL A 165 -3.90 3.42 0.98
N VAL A 166 -4.86 3.69 0.09
CA VAL A 166 -6.25 3.24 0.26
C VAL A 166 -6.32 1.73 0.37
N GLN A 167 -5.62 0.98 -0.48
CA GLN A 167 -5.59 -0.48 -0.40
C GLN A 167 -4.89 -0.99 0.87
N LEU A 168 -3.82 -0.33 1.31
CA LEU A 168 -3.17 -0.67 2.57
C LEU A 168 -4.10 -0.45 3.77
N VAL A 169 -4.93 0.60 3.73
CA VAL A 169 -5.96 0.85 4.74
C VAL A 169 -7.07 -0.20 4.68
N THR A 170 -7.59 -0.57 3.50
CA THR A 170 -8.62 -1.62 3.37
C THR A 170 -8.10 -2.98 3.83
N ILE A 171 -6.85 -3.31 3.51
CA ILE A 171 -6.18 -4.51 4.00
C ILE A 171 -6.03 -4.43 5.52
N SER A 172 -5.60 -3.28 6.07
CA SER A 172 -5.45 -3.11 7.52
C SER A 172 -6.76 -3.37 8.28
N ALA A 173 -7.91 -2.97 7.73
CA ALA A 173 -9.22 -3.24 8.30
C ALA A 173 -9.50 -4.74 8.48
N SER A 174 -8.96 -5.56 7.57
CA SER A 174 -9.09 -7.02 7.62
C SER A 174 -8.29 -7.66 8.76
N PHE A 175 -7.21 -7.01 9.23
CA PHE A 175 -6.39 -7.49 10.35
C PHE A 175 -6.98 -7.12 11.72
N VAL A 176 -7.82 -6.07 11.80
CA VAL A 176 -8.44 -5.62 13.05
C VAL A 176 -9.44 -6.65 13.60
N HIS A 177 -10.14 -7.38 12.74
CA HIS A 177 -11.14 -8.38 13.15
C HIS A 177 -10.79 -9.76 12.57
N ARG A 178 -9.77 -10.43 13.11
CA ARG A 178 -9.25 -11.72 12.65
C ARG A 178 -10.25 -12.90 12.77
N GLU A 179 -11.40 -12.70 13.42
CA GLU A 179 -12.31 -13.76 13.88
C GLU A 179 -13.66 -13.80 13.18
N TYR A 180 -14.01 -12.76 12.43
CA TYR A 180 -15.30 -12.67 11.76
C TYR A 180 -15.03 -12.27 10.31
N LEU A 181 -15.80 -12.84 9.36
CA LEU A 181 -15.80 -12.33 8.00
C LEU A 181 -15.96 -10.81 8.07
N SER A 182 -15.09 -10.06 7.38
CA SER A 182 -15.07 -8.58 7.40
C SER A 182 -16.41 -7.94 7.00
N TRP A 183 -17.34 -8.75 6.47
CA TRP A 183 -18.71 -8.41 6.14
C TRP A 183 -19.70 -8.40 7.33
N LEU A 184 -19.42 -9.09 8.44
CA LEU A 184 -20.40 -9.24 9.54
C LEU A 184 -20.27 -8.19 10.66
N ARG A 185 -19.10 -7.54 10.77
CA ARG A 185 -18.85 -6.53 11.81
C ARG A 185 -18.05 -5.39 11.22
N ALA A 186 -18.69 -4.22 11.10
CA ALA A 186 -18.03 -3.06 10.51
C ALA A 186 -16.81 -2.64 11.36
N PRO A 187 -15.64 -2.37 10.74
CA PRO A 187 -14.40 -2.06 11.45
C PRO A 187 -14.45 -0.73 12.23
N PHE A 188 -15.51 0.07 12.03
CA PHE A 188 -15.72 1.39 12.64
C PHE A 188 -15.87 1.39 14.17
N LYS A 189 -16.05 0.23 14.82
CA LYS A 189 -16.08 0.17 16.29
C LYS A 189 -14.72 0.44 16.94
N ASN A 190 -13.61 0.26 16.22
CA ASN A 190 -12.28 0.55 16.74
C ASN A 190 -11.88 2.00 16.41
N PHE A 191 -12.17 2.91 17.34
CA PHE A 191 -11.84 4.33 17.19
C PHE A 191 -10.35 4.59 16.97
N VAL A 192 -9.45 3.80 17.60
CA VAL A 192 -8.00 4.00 17.44
C VAL A 192 -7.58 3.72 16.00
N TRP A 193 -8.02 2.58 15.46
CA TRP A 193 -7.78 2.25 14.05
C TRP A 193 -8.41 3.27 13.11
N LEU A 194 -9.63 3.74 13.40
CA LEU A 194 -10.33 4.73 12.59
C LEU A 194 -9.58 6.08 12.54
N ILE A 195 -9.08 6.55 13.69
CA ILE A 195 -8.27 7.76 13.79
C ILE A 195 -6.97 7.59 13.01
N THR A 196 -6.26 6.47 13.17
CA THR A 196 -5.01 6.22 12.44
C THR A 196 -5.23 6.10 10.93
N ALA A 197 -6.30 5.43 10.50
CA ALA A 197 -6.65 5.31 9.08
C ALA A 197 -6.98 6.68 8.48
N GLY A 198 -7.78 7.49 9.19
CA GLY A 198 -8.09 8.87 8.78
C GLY A 198 -6.83 9.73 8.69
N LEU A 199 -5.97 9.69 9.71
CA LEU A 199 -4.71 10.42 9.75
C LEU A 199 -3.80 10.04 8.58
N VAL A 200 -3.64 8.74 8.30
CA VAL A 200 -2.84 8.24 7.19
C VAL A 200 -3.34 8.74 5.84
N LEU A 201 -4.66 8.71 5.62
CA LEU A 201 -5.27 9.20 4.37
C LEU A 201 -5.08 10.71 4.21
N VAL A 202 -5.26 11.48 5.29
CA VAL A 202 -5.04 12.94 5.28
C VAL A 202 -3.57 13.26 5.02
N LEU A 203 -2.63 12.58 5.69
CA LEU A 203 -1.20 12.76 5.47
C LEU A 203 -0.80 12.44 4.03
N GLN A 204 -1.32 11.35 3.46
CA GLN A 204 -1.03 10.98 2.07
C GLN A 204 -1.63 11.99 1.08
N ALA A 205 -2.86 12.46 1.32
CA ALA A 205 -3.50 13.46 0.48
C ALA A 205 -2.77 14.81 0.55
N ALA A 206 -2.34 15.23 1.75
CA ALA A 206 -1.54 16.45 1.93
C ALA A 206 -0.18 16.34 1.23
N TYR A 207 0.52 15.20 1.38
CA TYR A 207 1.78 14.94 0.69
C TYR A 207 1.62 15.00 -0.83
N ALA A 208 0.56 14.39 -1.37
CA ALA A 208 0.26 14.46 -2.80
C ALA A 208 -0.08 15.89 -3.25
N ALA A 209 -0.91 16.62 -2.51
CA ALA A 209 -1.30 17.98 -2.85
C ALA A 209 -0.11 18.94 -2.87
N VAL A 210 0.78 18.87 -1.85
CA VAL A 210 1.99 19.69 -1.79
C VAL A 210 2.94 19.36 -2.94
N ALA A 211 3.13 18.07 -3.24
CA ALA A 211 4.01 17.65 -4.32
C ALA A 211 3.49 18.06 -5.71
N LEU A 212 2.18 17.96 -5.93
CA LEU A 212 1.55 18.40 -7.18
C LEU A 212 1.59 19.91 -7.33
N TRP A 213 1.26 20.66 -6.27
CA TRP A 213 1.38 22.12 -6.26
C TRP A 213 2.80 22.59 -6.55
N TRP A 214 3.80 21.92 -5.95
CA TRP A 214 5.21 22.20 -6.22
C TRP A 214 5.60 21.89 -7.67
N ALA A 215 5.13 20.76 -8.21
CA ALA A 215 5.38 20.39 -9.60
C ALA A 215 4.76 21.44 -10.54
N ASP A 216 3.49 21.81 -10.34
CA ASP A 216 2.81 22.82 -11.15
C ASP A 216 3.57 24.17 -11.10
N ALA A 217 4.02 24.59 -9.92
CA ALA A 217 4.80 25.82 -9.76
C ALA A 217 6.11 25.78 -10.55
N VAL A 218 6.92 24.73 -10.40
CA VAL A 218 8.22 24.59 -11.07
C VAL A 218 8.07 24.53 -12.59
N TRP A 219 7.12 23.74 -13.09
CA TRP A 219 6.94 23.55 -14.53
C TRP A 219 6.17 24.71 -15.19
N SER A 220 5.44 25.54 -14.43
CA SER A 220 4.83 26.77 -14.95
C SER A 220 5.85 27.86 -15.29
N GLU A 221 7.04 27.83 -14.67
CA GLU A 221 8.12 28.82 -14.90
C GLU A 221 9.10 28.45 -16.03
N GLN A 222 8.88 27.32 -16.74
CA GLN A 222 9.72 26.88 -17.86
C GLN A 222 9.16 27.12 -19.30
N PRO A 223 8.45 28.23 -19.63
CA PRO A 223 7.96 28.43 -21.00
C PRO A 223 9.06 28.76 -22.04
N TRP A 224 10.33 28.95 -21.64
CA TRP A 224 11.39 29.44 -22.52
C TRP A 224 12.25 28.34 -23.18
N GLN A 225 12.14 27.08 -22.74
CA GLN A 225 12.90 25.97 -23.36
C GLN A 225 12.29 25.47 -24.67
N ASP A 226 10.98 25.70 -24.88
CA ASP A 226 10.29 25.40 -26.15
C ASP A 226 10.57 26.44 -27.26
N LEU A 227 11.22 27.56 -26.93
CA LEU A 227 11.61 28.63 -27.86
C LEU A 227 13.07 28.54 -28.33
N LEU A 228 13.85 27.60 -27.80
CA LEU A 228 15.27 27.41 -28.11
C LEU A 228 15.57 26.04 -28.79
N LEU A 229 14.53 25.32 -29.21
CA LEU A 229 14.58 24.17 -30.12
C LEU A 229 13.78 24.50 -31.39
#